data_AF-A0AAW7JNK1-F1
#
_entry.id   AF-A0AAW7JNK1-F1
#
_cell.length_a   1.000
_cell.length_b   1.000
_cell.length_c   1.000
_cell.angle_alpha   90.00
_cell.angle_beta   90.00
_cell.angle_gamma   90.00
#
_symmetry.space_group_name_H-M   'P 1'
#
loop_
_entity.id
_entity.type
_entity.pdbx_description
1 polymer ?
#
loop_
_entity_poly.entity_id
_entity_poly.type
_entity_poly.pdbx_seq_one_letter_code
_entity_poly.pdbx_strand_id
1 'polypeptide(L)'
;MKLHEATKQLVTQFGQKVVAEVRLANLLADLNGYQEYPAMKQVFRELLKEGYGQKLYDAYQRGISDSISMAAELTTAFAIKSHFKEDLVSYGFDCLLWALDCIKTINEPLSKGFDPVSNGDTELIDNLPDKLSAFQKQYLDLLDSLVTLPDNMVVDAPAYYSAEALNQLYFLEAKMAAIMEQLDKVDYEWCKNQRNQKLDGYHKIQNAAIEKEEKIKAEAKERERRRLKAERRKKQMRYAAIGTVTAVMAGAIGAGISYTTSSDAIERFEHTIQMGEQAVSQKEYGRALQIFENARTGYDGSFLTFHYKGIAEKHIDSSIEYAAVTCTNLIKQGNLLDAKRILASLPARVVSDNLENEAKIKTVYELLNQAVAGGIDELIGNISKNKGHLDAIGKAKLKDLLKIAPEEHWLNIIKNREL
;
A
#
# COMPACT_ATOMS: atom_id res chain seq x y z
N MET A 1 17.51 -35.49 -6.01
CA MET A 1 16.42 -34.50 -6.18
C MET A 1 15.69 -34.44 -4.85
N LYS A 2 15.31 -33.25 -4.39
CA LYS A 2 14.60 -33.14 -3.11
C LYS A 2 13.20 -33.72 -3.23
N LEU A 3 12.65 -34.21 -2.11
CA LEU A 3 11.34 -34.89 -2.11
C LEU A 3 10.21 -34.00 -2.66
N HIS A 4 10.19 -32.73 -2.28
CA HIS A 4 9.19 -31.79 -2.74
C HIS A 4 9.31 -31.47 -4.24
N GLU A 5 10.54 -31.28 -4.75
CA GLU A 5 10.82 -31.10 -6.17
C GLU A 5 10.32 -32.29 -6.99
N ALA A 6 10.61 -33.51 -6.52
CA ALA A 6 10.13 -34.75 -7.13
C ALA A 6 8.59 -34.80 -7.14
N THR A 7 7.95 -34.38 -6.04
CA THR A 7 6.49 -34.36 -5.90
C THR A 7 5.86 -33.38 -6.87
N LYS A 8 6.42 -32.17 -7.01
CA LYS A 8 5.96 -31.16 -7.98
C LYS A 8 6.10 -31.63 -9.41
N GLN A 9 7.21 -32.28 -9.75
CA GLN A 9 7.43 -32.85 -11.08
C GLN A 9 6.33 -33.86 -11.42
N LEU A 10 6.01 -34.78 -10.49
CA LEU A 10 4.96 -35.77 -10.69
C LEU A 10 3.56 -35.16 -10.75
N VAL A 11 3.26 -34.16 -9.93
CA VAL A 11 1.99 -33.41 -10.02
C VAL A 11 1.86 -32.70 -11.37
N THR A 12 2.95 -32.12 -11.87
CA THR A 12 2.97 -31.47 -13.19
C THR A 12 2.75 -32.48 -14.32
N GLN A 13 3.31 -33.68 -14.20
CA GLN A 13 3.24 -34.72 -15.22
C GLN A 13 1.89 -35.49 -15.23
N PHE A 14 1.36 -35.81 -14.06
CA PHE A 14 0.19 -36.70 -13.90
C PHE A 14 -1.09 -35.96 -13.46
N GLY A 15 -1.00 -34.65 -13.23
CA GLY A 15 -2.11 -33.80 -12.76
C GLY A 15 -2.22 -33.77 -11.24
N GLN A 16 -2.91 -32.74 -10.74
CA GLN A 16 -3.02 -32.44 -9.30
C GLN A 16 -3.60 -33.59 -8.46
N LYS A 17 -4.56 -34.34 -9.00
CA LYS A 17 -5.20 -35.47 -8.30
C LYS A 17 -4.24 -36.56 -7.85
N VAL A 18 -3.04 -36.65 -8.45
CA VAL A 18 -2.02 -37.65 -8.07
C VAL A 18 -1.62 -37.56 -6.60
N VAL A 19 -1.78 -36.40 -5.94
CA VAL A 19 -1.52 -36.24 -4.49
C VAL A 19 -2.43 -37.09 -3.59
N ALA A 20 -3.56 -37.56 -4.12
CA ALA A 20 -4.48 -38.42 -3.40
C ALA A 20 -4.23 -39.91 -3.65
N GLU A 21 -3.30 -40.26 -4.54
CA GLU A 21 -3.17 -41.61 -5.07
C GLU A 21 -1.95 -42.32 -4.48
N VAL A 22 -2.15 -43.55 -3.99
CA VAL A 22 -1.07 -44.38 -3.42
C VAL A 22 0.10 -44.59 -4.38
N ARG A 23 -0.15 -44.57 -5.70
CA ARG A 23 0.91 -44.73 -6.71
C ARG A 23 1.96 -43.62 -6.65
N LEU A 24 1.63 -42.41 -6.15
CA LEU A 24 2.57 -41.32 -5.98
C LEU A 24 3.78 -41.75 -5.15
N ALA A 25 3.57 -42.51 -4.08
CA ALA A 25 4.66 -42.97 -3.22
C ALA A 25 5.68 -43.83 -3.96
N ASN A 26 5.25 -44.61 -4.95
CA ASN A 26 6.14 -45.45 -5.76
C ASN A 26 6.82 -44.63 -6.86
N LEU A 27 6.08 -43.73 -7.53
CA LEU A 27 6.65 -42.84 -8.54
C LEU A 27 7.77 -41.94 -7.96
N LEU A 28 7.60 -41.48 -6.71
CA LEU A 28 8.64 -40.74 -6.00
C LEU A 28 9.90 -41.57 -5.75
N ALA A 29 9.77 -42.88 -5.55
CA ALA A 29 10.92 -43.77 -5.39
C ALA A 29 11.70 -43.89 -6.72
N ASP A 30 11.00 -43.98 -7.85
CA ASP A 30 11.61 -44.07 -9.18
C ASP A 30 12.41 -42.80 -9.54
N LEU A 31 12.02 -41.65 -9.00
CA LEU A 31 12.72 -40.37 -9.14
C LEU A 31 13.80 -40.12 -8.08
N ASN A 32 14.14 -41.12 -7.25
CA ASN A 32 15.04 -40.99 -6.11
C ASN A 32 14.63 -39.86 -5.13
N GLY A 33 13.33 -39.57 -5.01
CA GLY A 33 12.81 -38.48 -4.16
C GLY A 33 13.05 -38.69 -2.66
N TYR A 34 13.27 -39.93 -2.22
CA TYR A 34 13.52 -40.27 -0.81
C TYR A 34 15.01 -40.37 -0.45
N GLN A 35 15.92 -39.94 -1.33
CA GLN A 35 17.36 -40.09 -1.11
C GLN A 35 17.84 -39.36 0.15
N GLU A 36 17.33 -38.16 0.41
CA GLU A 36 17.70 -37.36 1.59
C GLU A 36 17.00 -37.87 2.86
N TYR A 37 15.78 -38.39 2.73
CA TYR A 37 14.95 -38.83 3.86
C TYR A 37 14.30 -40.20 3.57
N PRO A 38 15.03 -41.31 3.75
CA PRO A 38 14.54 -42.64 3.38
C PRO A 38 13.23 -43.05 4.08
N ALA A 39 13.04 -42.64 5.33
CA ALA A 39 11.84 -42.92 6.12
C ALA A 39 10.56 -42.34 5.49
N MET A 40 10.68 -41.25 4.71
CA MET A 40 9.54 -40.62 4.05
C MET A 40 8.83 -41.55 3.08
N LYS A 41 9.51 -42.57 2.55
CA LYS A 41 8.87 -43.59 1.70
C LYS A 41 7.76 -44.33 2.44
N GLN A 42 8.00 -44.68 3.70
CA GLN A 42 7.00 -45.34 4.53
C GLN A 42 5.88 -44.37 4.91
N VAL A 43 6.25 -43.17 5.37
CA VAL A 43 5.30 -42.12 5.77
C VAL A 43 4.34 -41.78 4.62
N PHE A 44 4.85 -41.46 3.42
CA PHE A 44 4.01 -41.16 2.25
C PHE A 44 3.10 -42.31 1.87
N ARG A 45 3.62 -43.54 1.85
CA ARG A 45 2.84 -44.71 1.45
C ARG A 45 1.66 -44.92 2.39
N GLU A 46 1.89 -44.85 3.70
CA GLU A 46 0.83 -45.08 4.70
C GLU A 46 -0.15 -43.91 4.73
N LEU A 47 0.33 -42.67 4.68
CA LEU A 47 -0.51 -41.46 4.59
C LEU A 47 -1.48 -41.54 3.40
N LEU A 48 -0.98 -41.89 2.22
CA LEU A 48 -1.81 -42.01 1.01
C LEU A 48 -2.75 -43.21 1.08
N LYS A 49 -2.29 -44.35 1.61
CA LYS A 49 -3.09 -45.57 1.74
C LYS A 49 -4.28 -45.37 2.68
N GLU A 50 -4.09 -44.61 3.75
CA GLU A 50 -5.10 -44.28 4.76
C GLU A 50 -6.07 -43.16 4.31
N GLY A 51 -5.91 -42.65 3.08
CA GLY A 51 -6.82 -41.67 2.48
C GLY A 51 -6.58 -40.23 2.93
N TYR A 52 -5.50 -39.92 3.65
CA TYR A 52 -5.19 -38.55 4.06
C TYR A 52 -4.86 -37.65 2.87
N GLY A 53 -4.26 -38.19 1.81
CA GLY A 53 -4.04 -37.45 0.55
C GLY A 53 -5.36 -37.03 -0.12
N GLN A 54 -6.39 -37.87 -0.07
CA GLN A 54 -7.72 -37.53 -0.60
C GLN A 54 -8.37 -36.41 0.22
N LYS A 55 -8.32 -36.49 1.56
CA LYS A 55 -8.84 -35.43 2.44
C LYS A 55 -8.17 -34.07 2.18
N LEU A 56 -6.84 -34.08 2.00
CA LEU A 56 -6.09 -32.88 1.63
C LEU A 56 -6.54 -32.34 0.26
N TYR A 57 -6.67 -33.22 -0.74
CA TYR A 57 -7.10 -32.82 -2.08
C TYR A 57 -8.52 -32.26 -2.10
N ASP A 58 -9.45 -32.85 -1.34
CA ASP A 58 -10.82 -32.34 -1.22
C ASP A 58 -10.86 -30.96 -0.55
N ALA A 59 -9.97 -30.69 0.42
CA ALA A 59 -9.80 -29.36 0.99
C ALA A 59 -9.20 -28.38 -0.01
N TYR A 60 -8.21 -28.81 -0.80
CA TYR A 60 -7.64 -28.02 -1.89
C TYR A 60 -8.68 -27.59 -2.94
N GLN A 61 -9.61 -28.48 -3.31
CA GLN A 61 -10.70 -28.14 -4.22
C GLN A 61 -11.64 -27.06 -3.66
N ARG A 62 -11.71 -26.88 -2.33
CA ARG A 62 -12.49 -25.81 -1.68
C ARG A 62 -11.71 -24.50 -1.61
N GLY A 63 -10.39 -24.56 -1.46
CA GLY A 63 -9.51 -23.40 -1.53
C GLY A 63 -8.14 -23.61 -0.91
N ILE A 64 -7.21 -22.69 -1.19
CA ILE A 64 -5.84 -22.75 -0.66
C ILE A 64 -5.83 -22.70 0.87
N SER A 65 -6.58 -21.78 1.47
CA SER A 65 -6.66 -21.65 2.95
C SER A 65 -7.19 -22.93 3.60
N ASP A 66 -8.23 -23.54 3.03
CA ASP A 66 -8.81 -24.79 3.52
C ASP A 66 -7.79 -25.93 3.47
N SER A 67 -6.97 -26.01 2.42
CA SER A 67 -5.94 -27.05 2.31
C SER A 67 -4.83 -26.93 3.35
N ILE A 68 -4.45 -25.69 3.69
CA ILE A 68 -3.39 -25.42 4.69
C ILE A 68 -3.91 -25.78 6.09
N SER A 69 -5.11 -25.32 6.46
CA SER A 69 -5.72 -25.67 7.74
C SER A 69 -5.93 -27.19 7.86
N MET A 70 -6.42 -27.83 6.80
CA MET A 70 -6.59 -29.28 6.77
C MET A 70 -5.26 -30.02 6.93
N ALA A 71 -4.17 -29.56 6.30
CA ALA A 71 -2.87 -30.20 6.45
C ALA A 71 -2.36 -30.20 7.91
N ALA A 72 -2.59 -29.12 8.66
CA ALA A 72 -2.24 -29.05 10.07
C ALA A 72 -3.04 -30.07 10.90
N GLU A 73 -4.36 -30.11 10.72
CA GLU A 73 -5.25 -31.07 11.41
C GLU A 73 -4.88 -32.53 11.09
N LEU A 74 -4.65 -32.82 9.80
CA LEU A 74 -4.28 -34.16 9.34
C LEU A 74 -2.90 -34.58 9.83
N THR A 75 -1.97 -33.64 10.01
CA THR A 75 -0.63 -33.92 10.55
C THR A 75 -0.73 -34.52 11.95
N THR A 76 -1.42 -33.83 12.85
CA THR A 76 -1.58 -34.30 14.23
C THR A 76 -2.36 -35.61 14.29
N ALA A 77 -3.47 -35.71 13.55
CA ALA A 77 -4.30 -36.91 13.52
C ALA A 77 -3.54 -38.14 13.00
N PHE A 78 -2.75 -37.98 11.94
CA PHE A 78 -1.98 -39.08 11.37
C PHE A 78 -0.78 -39.46 12.23
N ALA A 79 -0.06 -38.49 12.79
CA ALA A 79 1.07 -38.75 13.69
C ALA A 79 0.64 -39.57 14.91
N ILE A 80 -0.49 -39.20 15.56
CA ILE A 80 -1.05 -39.95 16.69
C ILE A 80 -1.41 -41.39 16.28
N LYS A 81 -2.05 -41.56 15.12
CA LYS A 81 -2.51 -42.88 14.66
C LYS A 81 -1.36 -43.81 14.25
N SER A 82 -0.35 -43.27 13.58
CA SER A 82 0.76 -44.04 13.00
C SER A 82 1.94 -44.21 13.95
N HIS A 83 1.99 -43.43 15.03
CA HIS A 83 3.17 -43.25 15.87
C HIS A 83 4.40 -42.75 15.10
N PHE A 84 4.18 -42.14 13.93
CA PHE A 84 5.26 -41.49 13.20
C PHE A 84 5.62 -40.14 13.82
N LYS A 85 6.90 -39.78 13.68
CA LYS A 85 7.37 -38.47 14.11
C LYS A 85 6.60 -37.39 13.36
N GLU A 86 5.99 -36.51 14.14
CA GLU A 86 5.10 -35.45 13.64
C GLU A 86 5.79 -34.51 12.65
N ASP A 87 7.09 -34.27 12.81
CA ASP A 87 7.89 -33.45 11.89
C ASP A 87 8.02 -34.10 10.49
N LEU A 88 8.16 -35.43 10.42
CA LEU A 88 8.17 -36.18 9.16
C LEU A 88 6.79 -36.19 8.51
N VAL A 89 5.74 -36.36 9.32
CA VAL A 89 4.36 -36.27 8.83
C VAL A 89 4.06 -34.88 8.28
N SER A 90 4.40 -33.83 9.04
CA SER A 90 4.24 -32.44 8.62
C SER A 90 5.00 -32.16 7.32
N TYR A 91 6.26 -32.62 7.23
CA TYR A 91 7.06 -32.47 6.02
C TYR A 91 6.41 -33.17 4.80
N GLY A 92 5.78 -34.33 5.02
CA GLY A 92 5.03 -35.03 3.98
C GLY A 92 3.86 -34.21 3.43
N PHE A 93 3.06 -33.61 4.31
CA PHE A 93 1.97 -32.72 3.90
C PHE A 93 2.50 -31.43 3.25
N ASP A 94 3.58 -30.85 3.76
CA ASP A 94 4.21 -29.66 3.18
C ASP A 94 4.69 -29.94 1.74
N CYS A 95 5.27 -31.11 1.47
CA CYS A 95 5.63 -31.54 0.12
C CYS A 95 4.43 -31.61 -0.83
N LEU A 96 3.27 -32.10 -0.35
CA LEU A 96 2.04 -32.15 -1.14
C LEU A 96 1.49 -30.74 -1.42
N LEU A 97 1.41 -29.89 -0.39
CA LEU A 97 0.95 -28.51 -0.49
C LEU A 97 1.83 -27.69 -1.44
N TRP A 98 3.14 -27.85 -1.36
CA TRP A 98 4.07 -27.17 -2.25
C TRP A 98 3.90 -27.61 -3.70
N ALA A 99 3.68 -28.92 -3.92
CA ALA A 99 3.41 -29.43 -5.25
C ALA A 99 2.11 -28.87 -5.86
N LEU A 100 1.12 -28.55 -5.02
CA LEU A 100 -0.15 -27.92 -5.41
C LEU A 100 -0.10 -26.38 -5.52
N ASP A 101 1.06 -25.75 -5.32
CA ASP A 101 1.23 -24.29 -5.23
C ASP A 101 0.46 -23.63 -4.06
N CYS A 102 0.10 -24.39 -3.03
CA CYS A 102 -0.52 -23.83 -1.82
C CYS A 102 0.50 -23.11 -0.93
N ILE A 103 1.75 -23.58 -0.92
CA ILE A 103 2.87 -22.97 -0.17
C ILE A 103 4.08 -22.82 -1.09
N LYS A 104 4.90 -21.79 -0.85
CA LYS A 104 6.10 -21.51 -1.65
C LYS A 104 7.40 -21.98 -0.98
N THR A 105 7.36 -22.20 0.33
CA THR A 105 8.50 -22.60 1.15
C THR A 105 8.17 -23.88 1.90
N ILE A 106 9.19 -24.69 2.19
CA ILE A 106 9.07 -25.94 2.95
C ILE A 106 10.13 -25.97 4.04
N ASN A 107 9.74 -26.48 5.20
CA ASN A 107 10.65 -26.74 6.30
C ASN A 107 11.13 -28.19 6.25
N GLU A 108 12.44 -28.41 6.24
CA GLU A 108 13.01 -29.76 6.31
C GLU A 108 12.77 -30.39 7.70
N PRO A 109 12.57 -31.73 7.78
CA PRO A 109 12.26 -32.40 9.03
C PRO A 109 13.48 -32.44 9.97
N LEU A 110 13.26 -32.08 11.24
CA LEU A 110 14.31 -32.01 12.27
C LEU A 110 14.95 -33.37 12.56
N SER A 111 14.16 -34.44 12.46
CA SER A 111 14.58 -35.82 12.69
C SER A 111 15.43 -36.41 11.57
N LYS A 112 15.67 -35.65 10.48
CA LYS A 112 16.49 -36.03 9.32
C LYS A 112 16.07 -37.35 8.63
N GLY A 113 14.87 -37.86 8.91
CA GLY A 113 14.18 -38.86 8.07
C GLY A 113 14.86 -40.22 7.92
N PHE A 114 15.64 -40.68 8.90
CA PHE A 114 16.21 -42.04 8.89
C PHE A 114 15.31 -43.09 9.54
N ASP A 115 14.54 -42.70 10.55
CA ASP A 115 13.59 -43.56 11.28
C ASP A 115 12.24 -42.86 11.40
N PRO A 116 11.14 -43.46 10.89
CA PRO A 116 9.83 -42.84 10.89
C PRO A 116 9.15 -42.83 12.26
N VAL A 117 9.49 -43.73 13.19
CA VAL A 117 8.69 -43.97 14.41
C VAL A 117 9.24 -43.18 15.61
N SER A 118 8.35 -42.67 16.48
CA SER A 118 8.73 -42.09 17.78
C SER A 118 8.90 -43.18 18.84
N ASN A 119 9.94 -43.11 19.69
CA ASN A 119 10.25 -44.17 20.67
C ASN A 119 9.42 -44.13 21.96
N GLY A 120 8.30 -43.41 21.99
CA GLY A 120 7.35 -43.48 23.10
C GLY A 120 6.28 -42.40 23.03
N ASP A 121 5.07 -42.74 23.49
CA ASP A 121 3.91 -41.84 23.58
C ASP A 121 4.18 -40.60 24.49
N THR A 122 5.29 -40.59 25.23
CA THR A 122 5.77 -39.52 26.11
C THR A 122 6.65 -38.46 25.43
N GLU A 123 7.21 -38.69 24.24
CA GLU A 123 8.07 -37.68 23.56
C GLU A 123 7.28 -36.60 22.78
N LEU A 124 5.98 -36.82 22.54
CA LEU A 124 5.12 -35.90 21.78
C LEU A 124 4.66 -34.68 22.59
N ILE A 125 4.51 -34.81 23.92
CA ILE A 125 4.00 -33.76 24.82
C ILE A 125 5.14 -33.06 25.60
N ASP A 126 6.16 -33.80 26.07
CA ASP A 126 7.24 -33.23 26.89
C ASP A 126 8.17 -32.26 26.12
N ASN A 127 8.15 -32.30 24.78
CA ASN A 127 8.96 -31.44 23.90
C ASN A 127 8.15 -30.28 23.29
N LEU A 128 6.86 -30.12 23.63
CA LEU A 128 6.05 -29.00 23.11
C LEU A 128 6.61 -27.61 23.45
N PRO A 129 7.16 -27.35 24.67
CA PRO A 129 7.78 -26.07 24.98
C PRO A 129 9.03 -25.76 24.14
N ASP A 130 9.85 -26.78 23.88
CA ASP A 130 11.06 -26.66 23.08
C ASP A 130 10.72 -26.50 21.58
N LYS A 131 9.70 -27.22 21.08
CA LYS A 131 9.11 -27.01 19.75
C LYS A 131 8.53 -25.60 19.59
N LEU A 132 7.78 -25.10 20.57
CA LEU A 132 7.25 -23.74 20.55
C LEU A 132 8.39 -22.72 20.49
N SER A 133 9.44 -22.93 21.28
CA SER A 133 10.64 -22.08 21.29
C SER A 133 11.37 -22.11 19.94
N ALA A 134 11.44 -23.28 19.29
CA ALA A 134 12.02 -23.42 17.95
C ALA A 134 11.20 -22.67 16.89
N PHE A 135 9.86 -22.77 16.91
CA PHE A 135 9.00 -22.01 16.00
C PHE A 135 9.02 -20.51 16.29
N GLN A 136 9.07 -20.09 17.55
CA GLN A 136 9.26 -18.68 17.91
C GLN A 136 10.57 -18.14 17.35
N LYS A 137 11.66 -18.88 17.48
CA LYS A 137 12.95 -18.51 16.89
C LYS A 137 12.87 -18.42 15.38
N GLN A 138 12.29 -19.42 14.73
CA GLN A 138 12.13 -19.43 13.27
C GLN A 138 11.27 -18.27 12.78
N TYR A 139 10.21 -17.93 13.52
CA TYR A 139 9.36 -16.78 13.24
C TYR A 139 10.16 -15.47 13.31
N LEU A 140 11.00 -15.29 14.33
CA LEU A 140 11.90 -14.13 14.44
C LEU A 140 12.92 -14.07 13.29
N ASP A 141 13.52 -15.20 12.93
CA ASP A 141 14.47 -15.27 11.81
C ASP A 141 13.78 -14.94 10.46
N LEU A 142 12.52 -15.37 10.28
CA LEU A 142 11.72 -15.02 9.09
C LEU A 142 11.32 -13.55 9.07
N LEU A 143 10.98 -12.95 10.21
CA LEU A 143 10.77 -11.50 10.30
C LEU A 143 12.02 -10.73 9.81
N ASP A 144 13.21 -11.16 10.20
CA ASP A 144 14.44 -10.49 9.80
C ASP A 144 14.78 -10.66 8.31
N SER A 145 14.42 -11.79 7.71
CA SER A 145 14.69 -12.06 6.28
C SER A 145 13.63 -11.53 5.33
N LEU A 146 12.37 -11.42 5.76
CA LEU A 146 11.24 -11.05 4.91
C LEU A 146 10.87 -9.57 4.98
N VAL A 147 11.48 -8.80 5.89
CA VAL A 147 11.23 -7.36 6.00
C VAL A 147 11.73 -6.65 4.74
N THR A 148 10.85 -5.84 4.15
CA THR A 148 11.22 -4.95 3.05
C THR A 148 11.69 -3.63 3.65
N LEU A 149 12.96 -3.29 3.44
CA LEU A 149 13.56 -2.07 3.94
C LEU A 149 13.53 -0.96 2.87
N PRO A 150 13.40 0.32 3.27
CA PRO A 150 13.58 1.44 2.35
C PRO A 150 15.05 1.51 1.87
N ASP A 151 15.25 1.69 0.57
CA ASP A 151 16.59 1.92 -0.01
C ASP A 151 17.11 3.31 0.43
N ASN A 152 16.21 4.29 0.48
CA ASN A 152 16.45 5.63 0.98
C ASN A 152 15.57 5.91 2.20
N MET A 153 16.20 5.97 3.37
CA MET A 153 15.53 6.23 4.65
C MET A 153 14.77 7.56 4.72
N VAL A 154 15.02 8.53 3.84
CA VAL A 154 14.37 9.85 3.89
C VAL A 154 13.20 9.97 2.93
N VAL A 155 13.22 9.22 1.83
CA VAL A 155 12.30 9.42 0.69
C VAL A 155 11.37 8.22 0.49
N ASP A 156 11.85 7.02 0.81
CA ASP A 156 11.11 5.80 0.53
C ASP A 156 10.14 5.46 1.64
N ALA A 157 9.14 4.64 1.30
CA ALA A 157 8.13 4.18 2.23
C ALA A 157 8.76 3.43 3.42
N PRO A 158 8.18 3.54 4.63
CA PRO A 158 8.71 2.85 5.80
C PRO A 158 8.77 1.33 5.62
N ALA A 159 9.65 0.70 6.39
CA ALA A 159 9.80 -0.75 6.37
C ALA A 159 8.45 -1.45 6.59
N TYR A 160 8.20 -2.54 5.86
CA TYR A 160 6.95 -3.29 5.89
C TYR A 160 7.15 -4.77 5.53
N TYR A 161 6.14 -5.58 5.79
CA TYR A 161 6.05 -6.96 5.32
C TYR A 161 5.05 -7.05 4.18
N SER A 162 5.47 -7.59 3.03
CA SER A 162 4.60 -7.79 1.87
C SER A 162 3.51 -8.83 2.15
N ALA A 163 2.47 -8.88 1.32
CA ALA A 163 1.43 -9.92 1.42
C ALA A 163 2.01 -11.35 1.33
N GLU A 164 3.04 -11.53 0.51
CA GLU A 164 3.76 -12.80 0.39
C GLU A 164 4.53 -13.15 1.68
N ALA A 165 5.21 -12.18 2.28
CA ALA A 165 5.87 -12.35 3.57
C ALA A 165 4.87 -12.70 4.68
N LEU A 166 3.73 -12.01 4.73
CA LEU A 166 2.67 -12.28 5.71
C LEU A 166 2.07 -13.68 5.57
N ASN A 167 1.89 -14.18 4.34
CA ASN A 167 1.41 -15.55 4.11
C ASN A 167 2.40 -16.61 4.62
N GLN A 168 3.71 -16.37 4.50
CA GLN A 168 4.73 -17.29 5.03
C GLN A 168 4.76 -17.27 6.55
N LEU A 169 4.61 -16.10 7.17
CA LEU A 169 4.53 -15.94 8.61
C LEU A 169 3.27 -16.61 9.18
N TYR A 170 2.12 -16.47 8.52
CA TYR A 170 0.84 -17.03 8.96
C TYR A 170 0.88 -18.55 9.21
N PHE A 171 1.64 -19.28 8.39
CA PHE A 171 1.81 -20.73 8.56
C PHE A 171 2.51 -21.09 9.89
N LEU A 172 3.54 -20.32 10.26
CA LEU A 172 4.20 -20.47 11.55
C LEU A 172 3.31 -20.01 12.69
N GLU A 173 2.57 -18.91 12.51
CA GLU A 173 1.59 -18.43 13.50
C GLU A 173 0.55 -19.51 13.82
N ALA A 174 0.02 -20.20 12.80
CA ALA A 174 -0.95 -21.29 12.97
C ALA A 174 -0.35 -22.51 13.70
N LYS A 175 0.88 -22.91 13.35
CA LYS A 175 1.60 -24.00 14.05
C LYS A 175 1.87 -23.66 15.52
N MET A 176 2.25 -22.41 15.79
CA MET A 176 2.48 -21.92 17.15
C MET A 176 1.19 -21.88 17.96
N ALA A 177 0.08 -21.40 17.38
CA ALA A 177 -1.22 -21.35 18.04
C ALA A 177 -1.69 -22.75 18.48
N ALA A 178 -1.57 -23.75 17.60
CA ALA A 178 -1.93 -25.13 17.91
C ALA A 178 -1.11 -25.71 19.09
N ILE A 179 0.18 -25.41 19.17
CA ILE A 179 1.04 -25.85 20.28
C ILE A 179 0.72 -25.07 21.57
N MET A 180 0.47 -23.76 21.47
CA MET A 180 0.11 -22.92 22.61
C MET A 180 -1.21 -23.34 23.25
N GLU A 181 -2.21 -23.75 22.45
CA GLU A 181 -3.47 -24.32 22.94
C GLU A 181 -3.24 -25.62 23.73
N GLN A 182 -2.37 -26.51 23.23
CA GLN A 182 -2.03 -27.76 23.92
C GLN A 182 -1.26 -27.53 25.23
N LEU A 183 -0.51 -26.43 25.33
CA LEU A 183 0.28 -26.06 26.51
C LEU A 183 -0.50 -25.23 27.55
N ASP A 184 -1.77 -24.87 27.29
CA ASP A 184 -2.55 -23.89 28.07
C ASP A 184 -1.79 -22.55 28.26
N LYS A 185 -1.01 -22.15 27.24
CA LYS A 185 -0.17 -20.94 27.20
C LYS A 185 -0.48 -20.09 25.97
N VAL A 186 -1.78 -19.86 25.77
CA VAL A 186 -2.28 -19.17 24.59
C VAL A 186 -1.93 -17.68 24.63
N ASP A 187 -1.03 -17.27 23.75
CA ASP A 187 -0.72 -15.85 23.48
C ASP A 187 -0.90 -15.55 21.99
N TYR A 188 -2.14 -15.29 21.61
CA TYR A 188 -2.51 -14.96 20.22
C TYR A 188 -1.89 -13.65 19.72
N GLU A 189 -1.44 -12.77 20.63
CA GLU A 189 -0.87 -11.47 20.27
C GLU A 189 0.65 -11.52 20.14
N TRP A 190 1.32 -12.59 20.59
CA TRP A 190 2.77 -12.70 20.56
C TRP A 190 3.37 -12.39 19.18
N CYS A 191 2.88 -13.06 18.13
CA CYS A 191 3.40 -12.92 16.77
C CYS A 191 3.21 -11.50 16.23
N LYS A 192 2.05 -10.89 16.51
CA LYS A 192 1.72 -9.52 16.12
C LYS A 192 2.57 -8.50 16.87
N ASN A 193 2.81 -8.72 18.16
CA ASN A 193 3.68 -7.89 18.99
C ASN A 193 5.13 -7.91 18.50
N GLN A 194 5.68 -9.10 18.22
CA GLN A 194 7.04 -9.23 17.67
C GLN A 194 7.17 -8.51 16.31
N ARG A 195 6.18 -8.68 15.43
CA ARG A 195 6.15 -8.01 14.11
C ARG A 195 6.13 -6.49 14.25
N ASN A 196 5.24 -5.95 15.07
CA ASN A 196 5.12 -4.51 15.30
C ASN A 196 6.38 -3.95 15.96
N GLN A 197 6.93 -4.65 16.96
CA GLN A 197 8.16 -4.23 17.64
C GLN A 197 9.35 -4.09 16.66
N LYS A 198 9.47 -5.00 15.69
CA LYS A 198 10.49 -4.91 14.64
C LYS A 198 10.25 -3.71 13.72
N LEU A 199 9.02 -3.50 13.25
CA LEU A 199 8.69 -2.36 12.38
C LEU A 199 8.89 -1.02 13.09
N ASP A 200 8.47 -0.90 14.34
CA ASP A 200 8.66 0.29 15.18
C ASP A 200 10.16 0.64 15.32
N GLY A 201 11.01 -0.38 15.43
CA GLY A 201 12.46 -0.21 15.43
C GLY A 201 12.97 0.48 14.17
N TYR A 202 12.55 0.00 13.00
CA TYR A 202 12.91 0.61 11.72
C TYR A 202 12.31 2.00 11.52
N HIS A 203 11.04 2.20 11.88
CA HIS A 203 10.37 3.49 11.76
C HIS A 203 11.03 4.56 12.65
N LYS A 204 11.52 4.19 13.84
CA LYS A 204 12.29 5.11 14.70
C LYS A 204 13.61 5.53 14.05
N ILE A 205 14.35 4.58 13.45
CA ILE A 205 15.60 4.88 12.74
C ILE A 205 15.32 5.82 11.56
N GLN A 206 14.25 5.54 10.82
CA GLN A 206 13.84 6.34 9.67
C GLN A 206 13.44 7.77 10.06
N ASN A 207 12.58 7.92 11.07
CA ASN A 207 12.17 9.23 11.57
C ASN A 207 13.37 10.05 12.08
N ALA A 208 14.32 9.42 12.77
CA ALA A 208 15.53 10.10 13.20
C ALA A 208 16.40 10.57 12.01
N ALA A 209 16.44 9.81 10.92
CA ALA A 209 17.14 10.20 9.69
C ALA A 209 16.45 11.40 9.02
N ILE A 210 15.12 11.36 8.90
CA ILE A 210 14.30 12.45 8.37
C ILE A 210 14.51 13.73 9.18
N GLU A 211 14.38 13.67 10.52
CA GLU A 211 14.58 14.82 11.40
C GLU A 211 15.98 15.41 11.29
N LYS A 212 17.01 14.56 11.16
CA LYS A 212 18.39 15.00 10.98
C LYS A 212 18.56 15.74 9.65
N GLU A 213 17.97 15.23 8.58
CA GLU A 213 18.03 15.86 7.28
C GLU A 213 17.27 17.20 7.24
N GLU A 214 16.10 17.26 7.88
CA GLU A 214 15.35 18.52 8.04
C GLU A 214 16.14 19.57 8.82
N LYS A 215 16.83 19.16 9.91
CA LYS A 215 17.72 20.06 10.67
C LYS A 215 18.87 20.58 9.80
N ILE A 216 19.51 19.72 9.00
CA ILE A 216 20.59 20.13 8.08
C ILE A 216 20.05 21.13 7.05
N LYS A 217 18.87 20.87 6.46
CA LYS A 217 18.22 21.78 5.49
C LYS A 217 17.85 23.11 6.15
N ALA A 218 17.33 23.09 7.38
CA ALA A 218 16.99 24.30 8.13
C ALA A 218 18.24 25.14 8.48
N GLU A 219 19.33 24.51 8.94
CA GLU A 219 20.59 25.18 9.21
C GLU A 219 21.22 25.76 7.94
N ALA A 220 21.19 25.04 6.82
CA ALA A 220 21.66 25.52 5.53
C ALA A 220 20.88 26.76 5.08
N LYS A 221 19.54 26.71 5.17
CA LYS A 221 18.64 27.84 4.86
C LYS A 221 18.90 29.04 5.79
N GLU A 222 19.21 28.80 7.07
CA GLU A 222 19.55 29.88 7.98
C GLU A 222 20.92 30.51 7.67
N ARG A 223 21.94 29.69 7.37
CA ARG A 223 23.27 30.16 6.93
C ARG A 223 23.16 31.00 5.66
N GLU A 224 22.34 30.57 4.71
CA GLU A 224 22.06 31.30 3.48
C GLU A 224 21.34 32.62 3.75
N ARG A 225 20.29 32.62 4.59
CA ARG A 225 19.62 33.86 5.04
C ARG A 225 20.58 34.85 5.70
N ARG A 226 21.55 34.37 6.49
CA ARG A 226 22.59 35.20 7.12
C ARG A 226 23.54 35.78 6.06
N ARG A 227 23.96 34.98 5.07
CA ARG A 227 24.77 35.46 3.93
C ARG A 227 24.02 36.52 3.11
N LEU A 228 22.77 36.26 2.75
CA LEU A 228 21.91 37.20 2.01
C LEU A 228 21.67 38.50 2.77
N LYS A 229 21.48 38.45 4.10
CA LYS A 229 21.40 39.66 4.94
C LYS A 229 22.72 40.44 4.95
N ALA A 230 23.86 39.76 5.03
CA ALA A 230 25.18 40.41 4.98
C ALA A 230 25.43 41.05 3.60
N GLU A 231 25.04 40.40 2.51
CA GLU A 231 25.11 40.95 1.16
C GLU A 231 24.16 42.11 0.94
N ARG A 232 22.92 42.04 1.42
CA ARG A 232 21.97 43.16 1.39
C ARG A 232 22.50 44.38 2.15
N ARG A 233 23.17 44.20 3.30
CA ARG A 233 23.85 45.28 4.03
C ARG A 233 25.01 45.88 3.21
N LYS A 234 25.84 45.04 2.57
CA LYS A 234 26.89 45.51 1.65
C LYS A 234 26.30 46.25 0.43
N LYS A 235 25.17 45.80 -0.10
CA LYS A 235 24.49 46.40 -1.25
C LYS A 235 23.79 47.71 -0.89
N GLN A 236 23.16 47.82 0.28
CA GLN A 236 22.60 49.08 0.80
C GLN A 236 23.69 50.14 1.03
N MET A 237 24.87 49.74 1.53
CA MET A 237 26.02 50.67 1.60
C MET A 237 26.50 51.13 0.20
N ARG A 238 26.33 50.31 -0.84
CA ARG A 238 26.61 50.69 -2.24
C ARG A 238 25.52 51.55 -2.87
N TYR A 239 24.24 51.32 -2.56
CA TYR A 239 23.12 52.11 -3.11
C TYR A 239 22.93 53.47 -2.44
N ALA A 240 23.32 53.63 -1.17
CA ALA A 240 23.41 54.95 -0.55
C ALA A 240 24.45 55.87 -1.23
N ALA A 241 25.34 55.30 -2.05
CA ALA A 241 26.30 56.05 -2.87
C ALA A 241 25.79 56.38 -4.29
N ILE A 242 24.64 55.84 -4.73
CA ILE A 242 24.14 55.99 -6.11
C ILE A 242 22.63 56.24 -6.08
N GLY A 243 22.24 57.50 -5.91
CA GLY A 243 20.87 57.98 -6.13
C GLY A 243 20.64 58.33 -7.60
N THR A 244 19.38 58.19 -8.03
CA THR A 244 18.75 58.56 -9.34
C THR A 244 18.91 57.56 -10.50
N VAL A 245 17.80 56.98 -10.96
CA VAL A 245 17.11 57.26 -12.24
C VAL A 245 15.84 56.39 -12.34
N THR A 246 14.77 57.00 -12.85
CA THR A 246 13.36 56.57 -12.86
C THR A 246 12.96 55.85 -14.16
N ALA A 247 12.11 54.82 -14.05
CA ALA A 247 11.10 54.25 -14.97
C ALA A 247 11.17 54.41 -16.52
N VAL A 248 11.05 53.31 -17.29
CA VAL A 248 10.24 53.19 -18.54
C VAL A 248 9.82 51.72 -18.83
N MET A 249 8.50 51.55 -18.98
CA MET A 249 7.64 50.66 -19.81
C MET A 249 8.13 49.40 -20.55
N ALA A 250 7.31 48.35 -20.39
CA ALA A 250 6.75 47.40 -21.38
C ALA A 250 7.38 47.25 -22.79
N GLY A 251 7.62 45.97 -23.13
CA GLY A 251 7.42 45.41 -24.48
C GLY A 251 8.67 45.16 -25.31
N ALA A 252 9.08 43.90 -25.45
CA ALA A 252 9.52 43.31 -26.73
C ALA A 252 9.85 41.81 -26.52
N ILE A 253 9.22 41.00 -27.36
CA ILE A 253 9.61 39.62 -27.66
C ILE A 253 11.05 39.68 -28.19
N GLY A 254 11.98 39.07 -27.44
CA GLY A 254 13.36 38.89 -27.86
C GLY A 254 13.71 37.41 -27.74
N ALA A 255 13.56 36.69 -28.85
CA ALA A 255 14.25 35.42 -29.04
C ALA A 255 15.76 35.72 -29.01
N GLY A 256 16.35 35.63 -27.82
CA GLY A 256 17.78 35.74 -27.58
C GLY A 256 18.19 34.50 -26.82
N ILE A 257 18.82 33.56 -27.51
CA ILE A 257 19.45 32.37 -26.93
C ILE A 257 20.50 32.89 -25.94
N SER A 258 20.09 33.01 -24.68
CA SER A 258 20.96 33.39 -23.58
C SER A 258 21.27 32.09 -22.88
N TYR A 259 22.54 31.69 -22.84
CA TYR A 259 22.98 30.60 -21.98
C TYR A 259 22.77 31.05 -20.54
N THR A 260 21.58 30.81 -20.00
CA THR A 260 21.32 30.86 -18.57
C THR A 260 22.21 29.80 -17.96
N THR A 261 23.12 30.20 -17.07
CA THR A 261 23.79 29.23 -16.23
C THR A 261 22.70 28.48 -15.47
N SER A 262 22.86 27.17 -15.27
CA SER A 262 21.85 26.35 -14.60
C SER A 262 21.39 26.92 -13.25
N SER A 263 22.25 27.68 -12.57
CA SER A 263 21.95 28.36 -11.30
C SER A 263 20.77 29.34 -11.38
N ASP A 264 20.72 30.21 -12.39
CA ASP A 264 19.66 31.23 -12.49
C ASP A 264 18.30 30.60 -12.86
N ALA A 265 18.32 29.53 -13.65
CA ALA A 265 17.13 28.76 -14.00
C ALA A 265 16.59 27.98 -12.78
N ILE A 266 17.49 27.42 -11.95
CA ILE A 266 17.14 26.73 -10.70
C ILE A 266 16.53 27.72 -9.69
N GLU A 267 17.13 28.89 -9.47
CA GLU A 267 16.60 29.88 -8.52
C GLU A 267 15.20 30.36 -8.91
N ARG A 268 14.97 30.63 -10.21
CA ARG A 268 13.63 30.97 -10.72
C ARG A 268 12.64 29.84 -10.55
N PHE A 269 13.06 28.61 -10.80
CA PHE A 269 12.23 27.43 -10.59
C PHE A 269 11.83 27.28 -9.13
N GLU A 270 12.79 27.30 -8.20
CA GLU A 270 12.54 27.16 -6.77
C GLU A 270 11.63 28.26 -6.22
N HIS A 271 11.83 29.50 -6.66
CA HIS A 271 10.94 30.61 -6.33
C HIS A 271 9.50 30.36 -6.83
N THR A 272 9.37 29.83 -8.05
CA THR A 272 8.06 29.51 -8.65
C THR A 272 7.36 28.38 -7.88
N ILE A 273 8.10 27.34 -7.47
CA ILE A 273 7.56 26.28 -6.60
C ILE A 273 7.05 26.85 -5.28
N GLN A 274 7.83 27.71 -4.61
CA GLN A 274 7.40 28.31 -3.34
C GLN A 274 6.13 29.16 -3.47
N MET A 275 5.97 29.89 -4.58
CA MET A 275 4.73 30.62 -4.87
C MET A 275 3.53 29.68 -5.04
N GLY A 276 3.74 28.52 -5.68
CA GLY A 276 2.72 27.49 -5.83
C GLY A 276 2.33 26.88 -4.49
N GLU A 277 3.30 26.53 -3.65
CA GLU A 277 3.07 26.01 -2.29
C GLU A 277 2.29 27.01 -1.42
N GLN A 278 2.62 28.30 -1.53
CA GLN A 278 1.87 29.35 -0.85
C GLN A 278 0.40 29.38 -1.33
N ALA A 279 0.16 29.28 -2.63
CA ALA A 279 -1.20 29.23 -3.18
C ALA A 279 -1.97 27.98 -2.69
N VAL A 280 -1.31 26.82 -2.59
CA VAL A 280 -1.89 25.60 -1.98
C VAL A 280 -2.29 25.85 -0.52
N SER A 281 -1.43 26.50 0.27
CA SER A 281 -1.72 26.81 1.69
C SER A 281 -2.95 27.72 1.86
N GLN A 282 -3.22 28.55 0.85
CA GLN A 282 -4.38 29.45 0.77
C GLN A 282 -5.61 28.79 0.13
N LYS A 283 -5.52 27.49 -0.23
CA LYS A 283 -6.54 26.72 -0.95
C LYS A 283 -6.86 27.26 -2.34
N GLU A 284 -5.96 28.04 -2.93
CA GLU A 284 -6.05 28.55 -4.30
C GLU A 284 -5.52 27.51 -5.31
N TYR A 285 -6.11 26.31 -5.31
CA TYR A 285 -5.57 25.16 -6.05
C TYR A 285 -5.46 25.41 -7.56
N GLY A 286 -6.43 26.06 -8.18
CA GLY A 286 -6.37 26.39 -9.61
C GLY A 286 -5.17 27.27 -9.99
N ARG A 287 -4.87 28.26 -9.14
CA ARG A 287 -3.70 29.14 -9.29
C ARG A 287 -2.40 28.38 -9.01
N ALA A 288 -2.38 27.53 -7.98
CA ALA A 288 -1.22 26.70 -7.68
C ALA A 288 -0.85 25.80 -8.87
N LEU A 289 -1.83 25.14 -9.49
CA LEU A 289 -1.63 24.30 -10.66
C LEU A 289 -1.05 25.06 -11.85
N GLN A 290 -1.53 26.28 -12.12
CA GLN A 290 -0.93 27.13 -13.15
C GLN A 290 0.53 27.50 -12.84
N ILE A 291 0.84 27.80 -11.58
CA ILE A 291 2.20 28.15 -11.15
C ILE A 291 3.13 26.94 -11.31
N PHE A 292 2.73 25.75 -10.87
CA PHE A 292 3.53 24.54 -11.03
C PHE A 292 3.67 24.12 -12.49
N GLU A 293 2.62 24.26 -13.30
CA GLU A 293 2.69 23.99 -14.73
C GLU A 293 3.65 24.94 -15.46
N ASN A 294 3.67 26.22 -15.06
CA ASN A 294 4.64 27.18 -15.56
C ASN A 294 6.07 26.82 -15.11
N ALA A 295 6.26 26.29 -13.90
CA ALA A 295 7.57 25.81 -13.45
C ALA A 295 8.03 24.58 -14.26
N ARG A 296 7.11 23.65 -14.54
CA ARG A 296 7.36 22.44 -15.32
C ARG A 296 7.72 22.74 -16.78
N THR A 297 6.95 23.62 -17.43
CA THR A 297 7.12 23.93 -18.85
C THR A 297 8.18 25.01 -19.09
N GLY A 298 8.35 25.94 -18.15
CA GLY A 298 9.27 27.07 -18.25
C GLY A 298 10.70 26.80 -17.77
N TYR A 299 11.02 25.61 -17.24
CA TYR A 299 12.41 25.27 -16.90
C TYR A 299 13.25 25.04 -18.17
N ASP A 300 14.18 25.96 -18.43
CA ASP A 300 15.08 26.02 -19.59
C ASP A 300 16.55 25.68 -19.25
N GLY A 301 16.84 25.35 -17.99
CA GLY A 301 18.17 24.95 -17.56
C GLY A 301 18.60 23.60 -18.15
N SER A 302 19.88 23.49 -18.51
CA SER A 302 20.48 22.26 -19.05
C SER A 302 20.84 21.21 -17.98
N PHE A 303 20.78 21.57 -16.70
CA PHE A 303 21.15 20.70 -15.58
C PHE A 303 19.93 19.98 -15.02
N LEU A 304 19.96 18.63 -14.99
CA LEU A 304 18.92 17.79 -14.38
C LEU A 304 17.48 18.20 -14.76
N THR A 305 17.25 18.58 -16.01
CA THR A 305 15.96 19.06 -16.52
C THR A 305 14.80 18.12 -16.18
N PHE A 306 15.00 16.81 -16.33
CA PHE A 306 13.99 15.79 -15.98
C PHE A 306 13.64 15.80 -14.48
N HIS A 307 14.63 16.01 -13.60
CA HIS A 307 14.43 16.05 -12.16
C HIS A 307 13.57 17.25 -11.75
N TYR A 308 13.91 18.46 -12.22
CA TYR A 308 13.17 19.68 -11.87
C TYR A 308 11.75 19.66 -12.45
N LYS A 309 11.58 19.20 -13.69
CA LYS A 309 10.23 19.00 -14.25
C LYS A 309 9.43 17.97 -13.44
N GLY A 310 10.07 16.88 -13.01
CA GLY A 310 9.45 15.88 -12.14
C GLY A 310 9.08 16.41 -10.74
N ILE A 311 9.82 17.37 -10.17
CA ILE A 311 9.42 18.04 -8.93
C ILE A 311 8.11 18.80 -9.13
N ALA A 312 8.02 19.62 -10.18
CA ALA A 312 6.82 20.38 -10.48
C ALA A 312 5.61 19.47 -10.74
N GLU A 313 5.82 18.35 -11.43
CA GLU A 313 4.79 17.32 -11.66
C GLU A 313 4.28 16.71 -10.34
N LYS A 314 5.16 16.35 -9.40
CA LYS A 314 4.75 15.87 -8.07
C LYS A 314 3.91 16.89 -7.30
N HIS A 315 4.22 18.18 -7.43
CA HIS A 315 3.42 19.25 -6.81
C HIS A 315 2.06 19.43 -7.49
N ILE A 316 1.97 19.21 -8.81
CA ILE A 316 0.70 19.18 -9.56
C ILE A 316 -0.16 18.04 -9.02
N ASP A 317 0.36 16.81 -8.99
CA ASP A 317 -0.36 15.62 -8.51
C ASP A 317 -0.86 15.81 -7.07
N SER A 318 0.02 16.27 -6.18
CA SER A 318 -0.34 16.52 -4.78
C SER A 318 -1.40 17.61 -4.62
N SER A 319 -1.34 18.66 -5.44
CA SER A 319 -2.33 19.75 -5.39
C SER A 319 -3.70 19.31 -5.88
N ILE A 320 -3.74 18.43 -6.89
CA ILE A 320 -4.99 17.81 -7.37
C ILE A 320 -5.58 16.90 -6.29
N GLU A 321 -4.75 16.11 -5.61
CA GLU A 321 -5.17 15.29 -4.47
C GLU A 321 -5.77 16.15 -3.34
N TYR A 322 -5.08 17.23 -2.94
CA TYR A 322 -5.59 18.15 -1.92
C TYR A 322 -6.90 18.83 -2.34
N ALA A 323 -7.02 19.23 -3.60
CA ALA A 323 -8.26 19.79 -4.14
C ALA A 323 -9.41 18.77 -4.08
N ALA A 324 -9.15 17.51 -4.47
CA ALA A 324 -10.14 16.44 -4.46
C ALA A 324 -10.62 16.11 -3.04
N VAL A 325 -9.70 15.96 -2.08
CA VAL A 325 -10.02 15.72 -0.67
C VAL A 325 -10.80 16.90 -0.08
N THR A 326 -10.36 18.13 -0.34
CA THR A 326 -11.04 19.33 0.14
C THR A 326 -12.47 19.41 -0.38
N CYS A 327 -12.67 19.20 -1.69
CA CYS A 327 -13.99 19.22 -2.30
C CYS A 327 -14.89 18.09 -1.76
N THR A 328 -14.36 16.88 -1.61
CA THR A 328 -15.10 15.75 -1.05
C THR A 328 -15.61 16.06 0.36
N ASN A 329 -14.78 16.66 1.20
CA ASN A 329 -15.16 17.06 2.56
C ASN A 329 -16.22 18.16 2.56
N LEU A 330 -16.09 19.17 1.69
CA LEU A 330 -17.09 20.22 1.52
C LEU A 330 -18.44 19.64 1.07
N ILE A 331 -18.43 18.68 0.14
CA ILE A 331 -19.65 17.99 -0.32
C ILE A 331 -20.33 17.24 0.82
N LYS A 332 -19.57 16.47 1.61
CA LYS A 332 -20.09 15.75 2.78
C LYS A 332 -20.68 16.69 3.85
N GLN A 333 -20.13 17.89 3.97
CA GLN A 333 -20.62 18.93 4.89
C GLN A 333 -21.80 19.73 4.30
N GLY A 334 -22.24 19.44 3.08
CA GLY A 334 -23.31 20.16 2.39
C GLY A 334 -22.89 21.52 1.80
N ASN A 335 -21.61 21.89 1.86
CA ASN A 335 -21.10 23.12 1.27
C ASN A 335 -20.77 22.94 -0.22
N LEU A 336 -21.82 22.69 -1.00
CA LEU A 336 -21.71 22.32 -2.42
C LEU A 336 -21.24 23.48 -3.32
N LEU A 337 -21.55 24.72 -2.95
CA LEU A 337 -21.18 25.90 -3.76
C LEU A 337 -19.66 26.15 -3.75
N ASP A 338 -19.03 26.05 -2.58
CA ASP A 338 -17.59 26.22 -2.46
C ASP A 338 -16.83 25.06 -3.13
N ALA A 339 -17.34 23.83 -3.03
CA ALA A 339 -16.80 22.69 -3.78
C ALA A 339 -16.85 22.94 -5.30
N LYS A 340 -18.00 23.40 -5.82
CA LYS A 340 -18.13 23.74 -7.25
C LYS A 340 -17.15 24.84 -7.68
N ARG A 341 -16.96 25.88 -6.86
CA ARG A 341 -16.03 26.98 -7.16
C ARG A 341 -14.59 26.48 -7.28
N ILE A 342 -14.16 25.63 -6.36
CA ILE A 342 -12.82 25.03 -6.41
C ILE A 342 -12.66 24.19 -7.67
N LEU A 343 -13.60 23.28 -7.95
CA LEU A 343 -13.55 22.44 -9.15
C LEU A 343 -13.50 23.26 -10.43
N ALA A 344 -14.34 24.29 -10.55
CA ALA A 344 -14.37 25.18 -11.72
C ALA A 344 -13.08 26.00 -11.89
N SER A 345 -12.28 26.17 -10.83
CA SER A 345 -11.00 26.88 -10.90
C SER A 345 -9.84 26.02 -11.40
N LEU A 346 -10.00 24.70 -11.44
CA LEU A 346 -8.93 23.78 -11.83
C LEU A 346 -8.68 23.85 -13.35
N PRO A 347 -7.43 24.03 -13.81
CA PRO A 347 -7.12 24.06 -15.24
C PRO A 347 -7.33 22.68 -15.88
N ALA A 348 -8.36 22.55 -16.72
CA ALA A 348 -8.75 21.27 -17.32
C ALA A 348 -7.59 20.54 -18.02
N ARG A 349 -6.76 21.27 -18.78
CA ARG A 349 -5.59 20.71 -19.47
C ARG A 349 -4.61 20.07 -18.48
N VAL A 350 -4.26 20.76 -17.41
CA VAL A 350 -3.28 20.29 -16.41
C VAL A 350 -3.81 19.06 -15.67
N VAL A 351 -5.12 19.00 -15.43
CA VAL A 351 -5.76 17.83 -14.81
C VAL A 351 -5.77 16.63 -15.75
N SER A 352 -6.07 16.83 -17.05
CA SER A 352 -6.14 15.77 -18.05
C SER A 352 -4.78 15.25 -18.53
N ASP A 353 -3.68 15.96 -18.24
CA ASP A 353 -2.33 15.51 -18.61
C ASP A 353 -1.94 14.18 -17.91
N ASN A 354 -2.65 13.80 -16.83
CA ASN A 354 -2.48 12.53 -16.13
C ASN A 354 -3.86 11.85 -15.90
N LEU A 355 -4.01 10.61 -16.39
CA LEU A 355 -5.26 9.84 -16.32
C LEU A 355 -5.73 9.59 -14.88
N GLU A 356 -4.81 9.42 -13.92
CA GLU A 356 -5.17 9.22 -12.52
C GLU A 356 -5.76 10.50 -11.91
N ASN A 357 -5.17 11.65 -12.23
CA ASN A 357 -5.65 12.96 -11.79
C ASN A 357 -7.01 13.29 -12.39
N GLU A 358 -7.21 12.99 -13.68
CA GLU A 358 -8.50 13.13 -14.34
C GLU A 358 -9.58 12.27 -13.66
N ALA A 359 -9.26 11.00 -13.36
CA ALA A 359 -10.18 10.09 -12.68
C ALA A 359 -10.57 10.57 -11.28
N LYS A 360 -9.61 11.12 -10.51
CA LYS A 360 -9.87 11.71 -9.18
C LYS A 360 -10.86 12.87 -9.27
N ILE A 361 -10.62 13.83 -10.16
CA ILE A 361 -11.49 15.00 -10.30
C ILE A 361 -12.86 14.60 -10.85
N LYS A 362 -12.93 13.66 -11.79
CA LYS A 362 -14.19 13.11 -12.28
C LYS A 362 -15.03 12.48 -11.17
N THR A 363 -14.41 11.69 -10.30
CA THR A 363 -15.08 11.09 -9.13
C THR A 363 -15.70 12.16 -8.23
N VAL A 364 -14.99 13.28 -8.01
CA VAL A 364 -15.50 14.39 -7.20
C VAL A 364 -16.67 15.11 -7.88
N TYR A 365 -16.63 15.29 -9.21
CA TYR A 365 -17.78 15.81 -9.97
C TYR A 365 -19.01 14.89 -9.87
N GLU A 366 -18.81 13.58 -9.95
CA GLU A 366 -19.90 12.60 -9.79
C GLU A 366 -20.52 12.68 -8.39
N LEU A 367 -19.69 12.78 -7.34
CA LEU A 367 -20.16 12.99 -5.96
C LEU A 367 -20.95 14.30 -5.81
N LEU A 368 -20.48 15.40 -6.43
CA LEU A 368 -21.20 16.67 -6.41
C LEU A 368 -22.57 16.55 -7.08
N ASN A 369 -22.63 15.89 -8.24
CA ASN A 369 -23.88 15.66 -8.97
C ASN A 369 -24.86 14.78 -8.17
N GLN A 370 -24.37 13.74 -7.49
CA GLN A 370 -25.19 12.92 -6.59
C GLN A 370 -25.74 13.74 -5.42
N ALA A 371 -24.94 14.62 -4.82
CA ALA A 371 -25.41 15.49 -3.74
C ALA A 371 -26.48 16.49 -4.22
N VAL A 372 -26.35 17.02 -5.44
CA VAL A 372 -27.39 17.84 -6.07
C VAL A 372 -28.68 17.04 -6.30
N ALA A 373 -28.57 15.80 -6.82
CA ALA A 373 -29.71 14.93 -7.03
C ALA A 373 -30.45 14.61 -5.72
N GLY A 374 -29.73 14.27 -4.65
CA GLY A 374 -30.35 14.08 -3.32
C GLY A 374 -31.02 15.35 -2.79
N GLY A 375 -30.46 16.52 -3.09
CA GLY A 375 -31.09 17.81 -2.80
C GLY A 375 -32.41 18.02 -3.56
N ILE A 376 -32.51 17.54 -4.81
CA ILE A 376 -33.76 17.56 -5.59
C ILE A 376 -34.80 16.64 -4.96
N ASP A 377 -34.40 15.43 -4.54
CA ASP A 377 -35.30 14.48 -3.86
C ASP A 377 -35.86 15.06 -2.55
N GLU A 378 -35.03 15.78 -1.79
CA GLU A 378 -35.47 16.51 -0.59
C GLU A 378 -36.54 17.57 -0.93
N LEU A 379 -36.37 18.32 -2.02
CA LEU A 379 -37.36 19.31 -2.48
C LEU A 379 -38.68 18.64 -2.88
N ILE A 380 -38.62 17.52 -3.61
CA ILE A 380 -39.81 16.75 -3.99
C ILE A 380 -40.53 16.24 -2.74
N GLY A 381 -39.77 15.72 -1.76
CA GLY A 381 -40.30 15.28 -0.48
C GLY A 381 -40.95 16.42 0.31
N ASN A 382 -40.37 17.61 0.28
CA ASN A 382 -40.94 18.82 0.89
C ASN A 382 -42.29 19.18 0.25
N ILE A 383 -42.33 19.27 -1.09
CA ILE A 383 -43.54 19.56 -1.88
C ILE A 383 -44.66 18.57 -1.54
N SER A 384 -44.34 17.27 -1.50
CA SER A 384 -45.31 16.21 -1.18
C SER A 384 -45.92 16.39 0.21
N LYS A 385 -45.09 16.70 1.22
CA LYS A 385 -45.55 16.92 2.61
C LYS A 385 -46.32 18.22 2.79
N ASN A 386 -46.04 19.23 1.97
CA ASN A 386 -46.57 20.59 2.10
C ASN A 386 -47.65 20.90 1.05
N LYS A 387 -48.58 19.96 0.84
CA LYS A 387 -49.76 20.10 -0.04
C LYS A 387 -49.43 20.55 -1.47
N GLY A 388 -48.29 20.13 -2.00
CA GLY A 388 -47.86 20.45 -3.36
C GLY A 388 -47.09 21.76 -3.52
N HIS A 389 -46.62 22.37 -2.42
CA HIS A 389 -45.82 23.60 -2.43
C HIS A 389 -44.55 23.47 -1.58
N LEU A 390 -43.53 24.28 -1.88
CA LEU A 390 -42.36 24.39 -1.01
C LEU A 390 -42.65 25.28 0.20
N ASP A 391 -42.21 24.84 1.38
CA ASP A 391 -42.12 25.71 2.55
C ASP A 391 -40.91 26.67 2.46
N ALA A 392 -40.72 27.52 3.47
CA ALA A 392 -39.63 28.50 3.49
C ALA A 392 -38.24 27.85 3.43
N ILE A 393 -38.07 26.66 4.03
CA ILE A 393 -36.81 25.92 4.06
C ILE A 393 -36.54 25.33 2.68
N GLY A 394 -37.55 24.71 2.06
CA GLY A 394 -37.49 24.19 0.69
C GLY A 394 -37.18 25.27 -0.33
N LYS A 395 -37.78 26.46 -0.22
CA LYS A 395 -37.48 27.60 -1.11
C LYS A 395 -36.05 28.11 -0.95
N ALA A 396 -35.52 28.13 0.27
CA ALA A 396 -34.12 28.49 0.52
C ALA A 396 -33.16 27.46 -0.10
N LYS A 397 -33.41 26.17 0.13
CA LYS A 397 -32.64 25.06 -0.45
C LYS A 397 -32.64 25.10 -1.98
N LEU A 398 -33.79 25.34 -2.61
CA LEU A 398 -33.91 25.49 -4.06
C LEU A 398 -33.04 26.64 -4.61
N LYS A 399 -33.06 27.80 -3.95
CA LYS A 399 -32.21 28.94 -4.33
C LYS A 399 -30.72 28.60 -4.25
N ASP A 400 -30.32 27.81 -3.25
CA ASP A 400 -28.92 27.40 -3.11
C ASP A 400 -28.53 26.36 -4.16
N LEU A 401 -29.37 25.36 -4.42
CA LEU A 401 -29.15 24.38 -5.49
C LEU A 401 -29.09 25.03 -6.87
N LEU A 402 -29.90 26.06 -7.15
CA LEU A 402 -29.83 26.82 -8.42
C LEU A 402 -28.52 27.59 -8.61
N LYS A 403 -27.83 28.01 -7.54
CA LYS A 403 -26.48 28.59 -7.66
C LYS A 403 -25.44 27.53 -8.05
N ILE A 404 -25.69 26.28 -7.67
CA ILE A 404 -24.79 25.14 -7.88
C ILE A 404 -25.06 24.48 -9.24
N ALA A 405 -26.31 24.31 -9.65
CA ALA A 405 -26.67 23.67 -10.91
C ALA A 405 -27.78 24.48 -11.63
N PRO A 406 -27.45 25.69 -12.13
CA PRO A 406 -28.45 26.57 -12.74
C PRO A 406 -29.09 25.96 -14.00
N GLU A 407 -28.38 25.07 -14.69
CA GLU A 407 -28.84 24.41 -15.91
C GLU A 407 -29.62 23.11 -15.64
N GLU A 408 -29.78 22.69 -14.39
CA GLU A 408 -30.45 21.43 -14.06
C GLU A 408 -31.96 21.55 -14.34
N HIS A 409 -32.50 20.55 -15.04
CA HIS A 409 -33.85 20.58 -15.60
C HIS A 409 -34.92 20.60 -14.52
N TRP A 410 -34.82 19.72 -13.52
CA TRP A 410 -35.80 19.61 -12.44
C TRP A 410 -35.80 20.83 -11.52
N LEU A 411 -34.64 21.39 -11.19
CA LEU A 411 -34.53 22.62 -10.42
C LEU A 411 -35.23 23.79 -11.14
N ASN A 412 -35.10 23.89 -12.46
CA ASN A 412 -35.78 24.92 -13.24
C ASN A 412 -37.30 24.71 -13.32
N ILE A 413 -37.77 23.46 -13.39
CA ILE A 413 -39.20 23.15 -13.30
C ILE A 413 -39.76 23.58 -11.94
N ILE A 414 -39.10 23.21 -10.84
CA ILE A 414 -39.55 23.55 -9.49
C ILE A 414 -39.49 25.07 -9.29
N LYS A 415 -38.43 25.73 -9.75
CA LYS A 415 -38.29 27.20 -9.73
C LYS A 415 -39.49 27.88 -10.36
N ASN A 416 -39.84 27.55 -11.61
CA ASN A 416 -40.91 28.23 -12.35
C ASN A 416 -42.29 28.08 -11.69
N ARG A 417 -42.45 27.10 -10.79
CA ARG A 417 -43.70 26.82 -10.09
C ARG A 417 -43.74 27.42 -8.68
N GLU A 418 -42.61 27.51 -7.99
CA GLU A 418 -42.55 27.75 -6.55
C GLU A 418 -41.81 29.05 -6.13
N LEU A 419 -41.00 29.63 -7.03
CA LEU A 419 -40.27 30.89 -6.86
C LEU A 419 -40.73 31.92 -7.89
#